data_AF-A0A429E791-F1
#
_entry.id   AF-A0A429E791-F1
#
_cell.length_a   1.000
_cell.length_b   1.000
_cell.length_c   1.000
_cell.angle_alpha   90.00
_cell.angle_beta   90.00
_cell.angle_gamma   90.00
#
_symmetry.space_group_name_H-M   'P 1'
#
loop_
_entity.id
_entity.type
_entity.pdbx_description
1 polymer ?
#
loop_
_entity_poly.entity_id
_entity_poly.type
_entity_poly.pdbx_seq_one_letter_code
_entity_poly.pdbx_strand_id
1 'polypeptide(L)'
;MADDRIRNELRTFVRDRTGIETADGKDLFGQGLISSMFAMELVVYVEETFEVEIVGRDLALDNFRSIDAMATLVGRLRGDDAA
;
A
#
# COMPACT_ATOMS: atom_id res chain seq x y z
N MET A 1 16.23 0.87 2.19
CA MET A 1 15.89 0.70 3.63
C MET A 1 14.53 1.31 3.96
N ALA A 2 14.13 2.44 3.36
CA ALA A 2 12.79 3.01 3.55
C ALA A 2 11.67 2.06 3.10
N ASP A 3 11.84 1.40 1.96
CA ASP A 3 10.88 0.44 1.42
C ASP A 3 10.59 -0.73 2.38
N ASP A 4 11.59 -1.26 3.06
CA ASP A 4 11.40 -2.40 3.97
C ASP A 4 10.50 -2.05 5.16
N ARG A 5 10.58 -0.80 5.64
CA ARG A 5 9.68 -0.31 6.69
C ARG A 5 8.26 -0.17 6.14
N ILE A 6 8.10 0.44 4.96
CA ILE A 6 6.80 0.62 4.33
C ILE A 6 6.11 -0.73 4.10
N ARG A 7 6.83 -1.71 3.53
CA ARG A 7 6.30 -3.07 3.30
C ARG A 7 5.89 -3.74 4.62
N ASN A 8 6.67 -3.60 5.68
CA ASN A 8 6.33 -4.19 6.98
C ASN A 8 5.07 -3.60 7.63
N GLU A 9 4.89 -2.27 7.57
CA GLU A 9 3.67 -1.62 8.07
C GLU A 9 2.45 -2.06 7.27
N LEU A 10 2.53 -2.03 5.93
CA LEU A 10 1.45 -2.46 5.04
C LEU A 10 1.10 -3.95 5.23
N ARG A 11 2.10 -4.82 5.34
CA ARG A 11 1.89 -6.25 5.61
C ARG A 11 1.17 -6.44 6.94
N THR A 12 1.55 -5.67 7.95
CA THR A 12 0.91 -5.72 9.28
C THR A 12 -0.53 -5.28 9.22
N PHE A 13 -0.82 -4.15 8.58
CA PHE A 13 -2.19 -3.66 8.40
C PHE A 13 -3.07 -4.66 7.62
N VAL A 14 -2.56 -5.21 6.51
CA VAL A 14 -3.29 -6.21 5.71
C VAL A 14 -3.53 -7.49 6.51
N ARG A 15 -2.53 -7.99 7.24
CA ARG A 15 -2.67 -9.16 8.11
C ARG A 15 -3.68 -8.91 9.21
N ASP A 16 -3.65 -7.74 9.86
CA ASP A 16 -4.55 -7.42 10.96
C ASP A 16 -6.00 -7.31 10.48
N ARG A 17 -6.21 -6.83 9.25
CA ARG A 17 -7.56 -6.73 8.65
C ARG A 17 -8.08 -8.07 8.08
N THR A 18 -7.22 -8.82 7.40
CA THR A 18 -7.62 -10.02 6.64
C THR A 18 -7.36 -11.32 7.38
N GLY A 19 -6.51 -11.31 8.41
CA GLY A 19 -6.02 -12.49 9.12
C GLY A 19 -5.03 -13.33 8.30
N ILE A 20 -4.59 -12.86 7.13
CA ILE A 20 -3.81 -13.64 6.18
C ILE A 20 -2.42 -13.02 5.99
N GLU A 21 -1.39 -13.84 6.13
CA GLU A 21 -0.02 -13.51 5.72
C GLU A 21 0.07 -13.51 4.19
N THR A 22 0.46 -12.37 3.61
CA THR A 22 0.58 -12.18 2.17
C THR A 22 2.01 -11.80 1.80
N ALA A 23 2.48 -12.32 0.66
CA ALA A 23 3.79 -11.98 0.12
C ALA A 23 3.73 -10.64 -0.63
N ASP A 24 4.86 -9.94 -0.71
CA ASP A 24 4.86 -8.53 -1.11
C ASP A 24 4.41 -8.29 -2.56
N GLY A 25 4.76 -9.20 -3.47
CA GLY A 25 4.34 -9.17 -4.87
C GLY A 25 3.02 -9.89 -5.16
N LYS A 26 2.28 -10.33 -4.14
CA LYS A 26 1.04 -11.08 -4.33
C LYS A 26 -0.11 -10.12 -4.62
N ASP A 27 -0.95 -10.47 -5.60
CA ASP A 27 -2.13 -9.68 -5.94
C ASP A 27 -3.24 -9.85 -4.88
N LEU A 28 -3.41 -8.84 -4.04
CA LEU A 28 -4.37 -8.83 -2.94
C LEU A 28 -5.80 -8.64 -3.45
N PHE A 29 -6.00 -7.88 -4.52
CA PHE A 29 -7.32 -7.66 -5.12
C PHE A 29 -7.80 -8.89 -5.89
N GLY A 30 -6.92 -9.49 -6.70
CA GLY A 30 -7.23 -10.70 -7.47
C GLY A 30 -7.57 -11.92 -6.60
N GLN A 31 -7.11 -11.94 -5.35
CA GLN A 31 -7.47 -12.95 -4.35
C GLN A 31 -8.76 -12.63 -3.57
N GLY A 32 -9.37 -11.46 -3.79
CA GLY A 32 -10.53 -11.01 -3.02
C GLY A 32 -10.19 -10.61 -1.58
N LEU A 33 -8.91 -10.36 -1.27
CA LEU A 33 -8.47 -9.93 0.06
C LEU A 33 -8.74 -8.43 0.29
N ILE A 34 -8.80 -7.65 -0.80
CA ILE A 34 -9.14 -6.23 -0.77
C ILE A 34 -10.46 -5.98 -1.47
N SER A 35 -11.38 -5.33 -0.75
CA SER A 35 -12.62 -4.78 -1.29
C SER A 35 -12.46 -3.28 -1.59
N SER A 36 -13.35 -2.70 -2.39
CA SER A 36 -13.34 -1.25 -2.67
C SER A 36 -13.40 -0.39 -1.41
N MET A 37 -14.05 -0.87 -0.35
CA MET A 37 -14.09 -0.19 0.95
C MET A 37 -12.73 -0.27 1.66
N PHE A 38 -12.10 -1.44 1.65
CA PHE A 38 -10.78 -1.61 2.25
C PHE A 38 -9.70 -0.82 1.50
N ALA A 39 -9.83 -0.66 0.18
CA ALA A 39 -8.94 0.20 -0.59
C ALA A 39 -8.96 1.64 -0.08
N MET A 40 -10.14 2.18 0.24
CA MET A 40 -10.25 3.53 0.82
C MET A 40 -9.66 3.60 2.23
N GLU A 41 -9.89 2.59 3.08
CA GLU A 41 -9.25 2.49 4.41
C GLU A 41 -7.72 2.48 4.29
N LEU A 42 -7.20 1.76 3.29
CA LEU A 42 -5.78 1.62 3.05
C LEU A 42 -5.15 2.92 2.52
N VAL A 43 -5.87 3.67 1.67
CA VAL A 43 -5.45 5.01 1.23
C VAL A 43 -5.28 5.92 2.45
N VAL A 44 -6.32 6.05 3.28
CA VAL A 44 -6.27 6.89 4.49
C VAL A 44 -5.15 6.46 5.43
N TYR A 45 -5.01 5.15 5.65
CA TYR A 45 -3.94 4.62 6.50
C TYR A 45 -2.55 5.00 5.97
N VAL A 46 -2.33 4.89 4.66
CA VAL A 46 -1.06 5.25 4.04
C VAL A 46 -0.80 6.76 4.13
N GLU A 47 -1.79 7.59 3.85
CA GLU A 47 -1.68 9.05 3.95
C GLU A 47 -1.34 9.48 5.38
N GLU A 48 -2.03 8.94 6.39
CA GLU A 48 -1.79 9.25 7.80
C GLU A 48 -0.46 8.68 8.32
N THR A 49 -0.09 7.46 7.93
CA THR A 49 1.12 6.79 8.45
C THR A 49 2.41 7.35 7.85
N PHE A 50 2.36 7.73 6.58
CA PHE A 50 3.55 8.16 5.83
C PHE A 50 3.56 9.66 5.50
N GLU A 51 2.54 10.40 5.95
CA GLU A 51 2.37 11.85 5.70
C GLU A 51 2.44 12.18 4.20
N VAL A 52 1.76 11.38 3.38
CA VAL A 52 1.67 11.53 1.92
C VAL A 52 0.26 11.88 1.48
N GLU A 53 0.10 12.41 0.27
CA GLU A 53 -1.21 12.68 -0.34
C GLU A 53 -1.37 11.81 -1.59
N ILE A 54 -2.45 11.01 -1.65
CA ILE A 54 -2.75 10.08 -2.75
C ILE A 54 -3.93 10.62 -3.55
N VAL A 55 -3.67 11.17 -4.74
CA VAL A 55 -4.70 11.80 -5.56
C VAL A 55 -4.63 11.43 -7.04
N GLY A 56 -5.77 11.55 -7.74
CA GLY A 56 -5.84 11.42 -9.19
C GLY A 56 -5.35 10.06 -9.71
N ARG A 57 -4.16 10.03 -10.33
CA ARG A 57 -3.57 8.82 -10.92
C ARG A 57 -2.99 7.86 -9.87
N ASP A 58 -2.71 8.36 -8.67
CA ASP A 58 -2.14 7.56 -7.59
C ASP A 58 -3.20 6.65 -6.96
N LEU A 59 -4.48 7.01 -7.07
CA LEU A 59 -5.64 6.17 -6.70
C LEU A 59 -5.88 4.99 -7.65
N ALA A 60 -5.04 4.80 -8.67
CA ALA A 60 -5.14 3.66 -9.56
C ALA A 60 -4.98 2.34 -8.79
N LEU A 61 -5.90 1.41 -9.05
CA LEU A 61 -5.95 0.09 -8.39
C LEU A 61 -4.63 -0.69 -8.55
N ASP A 62 -3.90 -0.46 -9.64
CA ASP A 62 -2.57 -1.01 -9.89
C ASP A 62 -1.55 -0.65 -8.80
N ASN A 63 -1.66 0.53 -8.17
CA ASN A 63 -0.80 0.96 -7.07
C ASN A 63 -1.14 0.25 -5.74
N PHE A 64 -2.34 -0.31 -5.62
CA PHE A 64 -2.82 -0.99 -4.41
C PHE A 64 -2.94 -2.50 -4.58
N ARG A 65 -2.63 -3.04 -5.77
CA ARG A 65 -2.77 -4.48 -6.03
C ARG A 65 -1.87 -5.36 -5.17
N SER A 66 -0.73 -4.82 -4.71
CA SER A 66 0.31 -5.57 -3.99
C SER A 66 1.07 -4.65 -3.06
N ILE A 67 1.68 -5.21 -2.02
CA ILE A 67 2.46 -4.45 -1.04
C ILE A 67 3.65 -3.75 -1.72
N ASP A 68 4.28 -4.39 -2.71
CA ASP A 68 5.38 -3.78 -3.48
C ASP A 68 4.93 -2.55 -4.27
N ALA A 69 3.74 -2.60 -4.88
CA ALA A 69 3.19 -1.48 -5.63
C ALA A 69 2.90 -0.28 -4.70
N MET A 70 2.32 -0.56 -3.53
CA MET A 70 2.06 0.47 -2.52
C MET A 70 3.37 1.05 -1.97
N ALA A 71 4.35 0.22 -1.67
CA ALA A 71 5.66 0.68 -1.20
C ALA A 71 6.35 1.57 -2.24
N THR A 72 6.26 1.21 -3.52
CA THR A 72 6.76 2.02 -4.63
C THR A 72 6.02 3.36 -4.72
N LEU A 73 4.69 3.35 -4.57
CA LEU A 73 3.89 4.58 -4.57
C LEU A 73 4.30 5.51 -3.42
N VAL A 74 4.38 4.99 -2.19
CA VAL A 74 4.78 5.76 -1.02
C VAL A 74 6.20 6.30 -1.16
N GLY A 75 7.15 5.49 -1.65
CA GLY A 75 8.51 5.93 -1.92
C GLY A 75 8.55 7.12 -2.90
N ARG A 76 7.75 7.06 -3.97
CA ARG A 76 7.60 8.16 -4.93
C ARG A 76 6.99 9.42 -4.30
N LEU A 77 5.90 9.28 -3.54
CA LEU A 77 5.20 10.41 -2.93
C LEU A 77 6.02 11.10 -1.85
N ARG A 78 6.86 10.35 -1.11
CA ARG A 78 7.75 10.90 -0.08
C ARG A 78 8.97 11.61 -0.65
N GLY A 79 9.16 11.62 -1.97
CA GLY A 79 10.31 12.26 -2.59
C GLY A 79 11.62 11.52 -2.39
N ASP A 80 11.59 10.20 -2.13
CA ASP A 80 12.77 9.33 -2.24
C ASP A 80 13.13 9.03 -3.72
N ASP A 81 12.54 9.78 -4.67
CA ASP A 81 13.22 10.13 -5.92
C ASP A 81 14.41 11.05 -5.60
N ALA A 82 15.45 10.45 -5.01
CA ALA A 82 16.79 10.99 -5.07
C ALA A 82 17.24 11.00 -6.54
N ALA A 83 16.91 12.08 -7.25
CA ALA A 83 17.58 12.50 -8.47
C ALA A 83 18.55 13.64 -8.14
#